data_AF-A0A6I4V248-F1
#
_entry.id   AF-A0A6I4V248-F1
#
_cell.length_a   1.000
_cell.length_b   1.000
_cell.length_c   1.000
_cell.angle_alpha   90.00
_cell.angle_beta   90.00
_cell.angle_gamma   90.00
#
_symmetry.space_group_name_H-M   'P 1'
#
loop_
_entity.id
_entity.type
_entity.pdbx_description
1 polymer ?
#
loop_
_entity_poly.entity_id
_entity_poly.type
_entity_poly.pdbx_seq_one_letter_code
_entity_poly.pdbx_strand_id
1 'polypeptide(L)'
;MLAAPATAELNAGYEAWHKGDYTRAVAEWRDLAAAGNADAQYNMAQAYRQGKGVKKNEKQAEILLAKAAAQGHIKATDNYGLLLFQSGRREEAMPYVTAASQRGNPWAQYLIGISHFNGDLLEKDWVKAYALMTLSNSANYEHAKAALAQMDDFIPLDQRQQAQLLAQKLKRDADAKFASQKAAEDLSIAAANPAAGRPANGNVAVSGQPLPSSANRIPRPVQAVTLPPSVAAAQAAVAEASRVTGTESPANAGADFTPSTSRNPVRAARAPATQAQPPSAPASAAPRPKPAQQAAPSADGPWRVQLGAFGVRGNADKLWSRLSANAALSGKRKLIVPAGNLVRLQAGGFATQSQAQAACNTLKRSGQNCLVTR
;
A
#
# COMPACT_ATOMS: atom_id res chain seq x y z
N MET A 1 -30.15 5.05 -31.38
CA MET A 1 -29.04 5.80 -30.77
C MET A 1 -27.76 5.06 -31.11
N LEU A 2 -26.87 5.68 -31.88
CA LEU A 2 -25.56 5.11 -32.20
C LEU A 2 -24.66 5.35 -30.98
N ALA A 3 -24.16 4.29 -30.35
CA ALA A 3 -23.18 4.41 -29.27
C ALA A 3 -21.91 5.07 -29.82
N ALA A 4 -21.42 6.10 -29.14
CA ALA A 4 -20.14 6.70 -29.47
C ALA A 4 -19.01 5.68 -29.19
N PRO A 5 -17.88 5.74 -29.92
CA PRO A 5 -16.78 4.85 -29.63
C PRO A 5 -16.27 5.09 -28.20
N ALA A 6 -16.00 4.02 -27.44
CA ALA A 6 -15.56 4.06 -26.04
C ALA A 6 -14.35 4.99 -25.79
N THR A 7 -13.54 5.27 -26.81
CA THR A 7 -12.42 6.21 -26.76
C THR A 7 -12.87 7.68 -26.66
N ALA A 8 -13.99 8.06 -27.28
CA ALA A 8 -14.56 9.40 -27.23
C ALA A 8 -15.20 9.69 -25.85
N GLU A 9 -15.89 8.69 -25.27
CA GLU A 9 -16.50 8.79 -23.93
C GLU A 9 -15.42 8.91 -22.84
N LEU A 10 -14.31 8.18 -22.96
CA LEU A 10 -13.18 8.29 -22.05
C LEU A 10 -12.56 9.70 -22.04
N ASN A 11 -12.38 10.28 -23.24
CA ASN A 11 -11.85 11.63 -23.41
C ASN A 11 -12.80 12.69 -22.85
N ALA A 12 -14.12 12.54 -23.05
CA ALA A 12 -15.11 13.45 -22.48
C ALA A 12 -15.04 13.48 -20.95
N GLY A 13 -14.88 12.32 -20.30
CA GLY A 13 -14.69 12.26 -18.86
C GLY A 13 -13.38 12.91 -18.38
N TYR A 14 -12.28 12.72 -19.13
CA TYR A 14 -11.00 13.38 -18.85
C TYR A 14 -11.14 14.91 -18.93
N GLU A 15 -11.75 15.42 -19.99
CA GLU A 15 -12.00 16.86 -20.14
C GLU A 15 -12.86 17.42 -19.00
N ALA A 16 -13.94 16.73 -18.63
CA ALA A 16 -14.81 17.12 -17.53
C ALA A 16 -14.04 17.19 -16.21
N TRP A 17 -13.18 16.20 -15.95
CA TRP A 17 -12.33 16.17 -14.76
C TRP A 17 -11.36 17.35 -14.71
N HIS A 18 -10.72 17.68 -15.83
CA HIS A 18 -9.81 18.83 -15.93
C HIS A 18 -10.50 20.18 -15.74
N LYS A 19 -11.79 20.28 -16.10
CA LYS A 19 -12.64 21.45 -15.86
C LYS A 19 -13.19 21.50 -14.43
N GLY A 20 -12.95 20.48 -13.62
CA GLY A 20 -13.49 20.38 -12.25
C GLY A 20 -14.93 19.86 -12.17
N ASP A 21 -15.53 19.46 -13.31
CA ASP A 21 -16.85 18.83 -13.35
C ASP A 21 -16.72 17.33 -13.07
N TYR A 22 -16.46 17.01 -11.81
CA TYR A 22 -16.19 15.65 -11.37
C TYR A 22 -17.41 14.73 -11.46
N THR A 23 -18.62 15.27 -11.29
CA THR A 23 -19.86 14.49 -11.41
C THR A 23 -20.06 14.02 -12.84
N ARG A 24 -19.85 14.90 -13.82
CA ARG A 24 -19.89 14.52 -15.23
C ARG A 24 -18.77 13.54 -15.58
N ALA A 25 -17.54 13.77 -15.13
CA ALA A 25 -16.43 12.86 -15.37
C ALA A 25 -16.73 11.43 -14.89
N VAL A 26 -17.27 11.29 -13.69
CA VAL A 26 -17.72 10.01 -13.12
C VAL A 26 -18.82 9.38 -13.98
N ALA A 27 -19.79 10.17 -14.44
CA ALA A 27 -20.88 9.65 -15.27
C ALA A 27 -20.37 9.02 -16.57
N GLU A 28 -19.44 9.69 -17.27
CA GLU A 28 -18.83 9.19 -18.51
C GLU A 28 -17.99 7.92 -18.28
N TRP A 29 -17.30 7.81 -17.14
CA TRP A 29 -16.42 6.66 -16.87
C TRP A 29 -17.13 5.45 -16.27
N ARG A 30 -18.29 5.64 -15.63
CA ARG A 30 -18.92 4.58 -14.82
C ARG A 30 -19.21 3.33 -15.64
N ASP A 31 -19.85 3.49 -16.78
CA ASP A 31 -20.32 2.36 -17.59
C ASP A 31 -19.14 1.71 -18.34
N LEU A 32 -18.15 2.51 -18.77
CA LEU A 32 -16.87 2.02 -19.30
C LEU A 32 -16.10 1.17 -18.27
N ALA A 33 -16.01 1.63 -17.02
CA ALA A 33 -15.34 0.91 -15.95
C ALA A 33 -16.04 -0.42 -15.63
N ALA A 34 -17.38 -0.42 -15.66
CA ALA A 34 -18.21 -1.62 -15.51
C ALA A 34 -18.02 -2.60 -16.68
N ALA A 35 -17.85 -2.09 -17.90
CA ALA A 35 -17.53 -2.87 -19.10
C ALA A 35 -16.08 -3.39 -19.15
N GLY A 36 -15.27 -3.10 -18.12
CA GLY A 36 -13.92 -3.63 -18.00
C GLY A 36 -12.81 -2.69 -18.49
N ASN A 37 -13.13 -1.50 -19.01
CA ASN A 37 -12.11 -0.59 -19.53
C ASN A 37 -11.12 -0.17 -18.43
N ALA A 38 -9.84 -0.50 -18.60
CA ALA A 38 -8.82 -0.30 -17.57
C ALA A 38 -8.59 1.18 -17.22
N ASP A 39 -8.59 2.08 -18.21
CA ASP A 39 -8.42 3.53 -17.99
C ASP A 39 -9.60 4.09 -17.19
N ALA A 40 -10.83 3.70 -17.53
CA ALA A 40 -12.03 4.10 -16.81
C ALA A 40 -12.05 3.53 -15.38
N GLN A 41 -11.61 2.29 -15.18
CA GLN A 41 -11.43 1.70 -13.84
C GLN A 41 -10.41 2.48 -13.03
N TYR A 42 -9.25 2.82 -13.61
CA TYR A 42 -8.25 3.67 -12.98
C TYR A 42 -8.84 5.04 -12.59
N ASN A 43 -9.51 5.72 -13.51
CA ASN A 43 -10.09 7.03 -13.29
C ASN A 43 -11.18 7.01 -12.20
N MET A 44 -12.08 6.01 -12.22
CA MET A 44 -13.08 5.80 -11.18
C MET A 44 -12.45 5.49 -9.82
N ALA A 45 -11.35 4.74 -9.79
CA ALA A 45 -10.62 4.51 -8.54
C ALA A 45 -10.10 5.83 -7.95
N GLN A 46 -9.54 6.71 -8.78
CA GLN A 46 -9.06 8.01 -8.36
C GLN A 46 -10.20 8.93 -7.86
N ALA A 47 -11.37 8.87 -8.48
CA ALA A 47 -12.59 9.55 -8.03
C ALA A 47 -13.01 9.08 -6.64
N TYR A 48 -13.07 7.76 -6.40
CA TYR A 48 -13.40 7.17 -5.10
C TYR A 48 -12.36 7.45 -4.01
N ARG A 49 -11.05 7.50 -4.33
CA ARG A 49 -10.01 7.87 -3.33
C ARG A 49 -10.14 9.31 -2.88
N GLN A 50 -10.45 10.20 -3.81
CA GLN A 50 -10.52 11.64 -3.56
C GLN A 50 -11.90 12.11 -3.10
N GLY A 51 -12.94 11.29 -3.27
CA GLY A 51 -14.33 11.71 -3.03
C GLY A 51 -14.81 12.78 -4.02
N LYS A 52 -14.31 12.75 -5.26
CA LYS A 52 -14.63 13.72 -6.32
C LYS A 52 -15.69 13.15 -7.24
N GLY A 53 -16.86 13.78 -7.32
CA GLY A 53 -18.00 13.30 -8.12
C GLY A 53 -18.69 12.05 -7.57
N VAL A 54 -18.09 11.38 -6.57
CA VAL A 54 -18.62 10.23 -5.83
C VAL A 54 -18.27 10.36 -4.34
N LYS A 55 -19.01 9.68 -3.48
CA LYS A 55 -18.65 9.55 -2.06
C LYS A 55 -17.31 8.81 -1.92
N LYS A 56 -16.40 9.33 -1.10
CA LYS A 56 -15.10 8.70 -0.83
C LYS A 56 -15.30 7.24 -0.37
N ASN A 57 -14.62 6.30 -1.04
CA ASN A 57 -14.66 4.88 -0.70
C ASN A 57 -13.34 4.20 -1.08
N GLU A 58 -12.48 4.00 -0.09
CA GLU A 58 -11.14 3.45 -0.30
C GLU A 58 -11.17 1.99 -0.77
N LYS A 59 -12.13 1.20 -0.31
CA LYS A 59 -12.29 -0.21 -0.71
C LYS A 59 -12.68 -0.33 -2.19
N GLN A 60 -13.61 0.52 -2.64
CA GLN A 60 -13.98 0.54 -4.06
C GLN A 60 -12.83 0.99 -4.96
N ALA A 61 -12.09 1.99 -4.51
CA ALA A 61 -10.89 2.41 -5.23
C ALA A 61 -9.84 1.31 -5.34
N GLU A 62 -9.59 0.58 -4.25
CA GLU A 62 -8.64 -0.53 -4.25
C GLU A 62 -9.02 -1.60 -5.28
N ILE A 63 -10.29 -2.02 -5.29
CA ILE A 63 -10.78 -3.04 -6.21
C ILE A 63 -10.61 -2.58 -7.67
N LEU A 64 -10.99 -1.34 -7.98
CA LEU A 64 -10.86 -0.79 -9.32
C LEU A 64 -9.38 -0.64 -9.75
N LEU A 65 -8.49 -0.24 -8.84
CA LEU A 65 -7.05 -0.23 -9.08
C LEU A 65 -6.51 -1.63 -9.36
N ALA A 66 -6.89 -2.64 -8.57
CA ALA A 66 -6.47 -4.02 -8.75
C ALA A 66 -6.94 -4.57 -10.10
N LYS A 67 -8.17 -4.27 -10.53
CA LYS A 67 -8.70 -4.67 -11.84
C LYS A 67 -7.94 -4.04 -12.99
N ALA A 68 -7.69 -2.74 -12.95
CA ALA A 68 -6.92 -2.09 -13.99
C ALA A 68 -5.46 -2.61 -14.01
N ALA A 69 -4.85 -2.85 -12.84
CA ALA A 69 -3.53 -3.46 -12.73
C ALA A 69 -3.47 -4.89 -13.31
N ALA A 70 -4.53 -5.69 -13.13
CA ALA A 70 -4.66 -7.05 -13.67
C ALA A 70 -4.73 -7.07 -15.20
N GLN A 71 -5.07 -5.93 -15.82
CA GLN A 71 -5.07 -5.73 -17.27
C GLN A 71 -3.74 -5.13 -17.77
N GLY A 72 -2.77 -4.91 -16.88
CA GLY A 72 -1.47 -4.35 -17.24
C GLY A 72 -1.44 -2.81 -17.28
N HIS A 73 -2.50 -2.13 -16.85
CA HIS A 73 -2.53 -0.67 -16.83
C HIS A 73 -1.42 -0.11 -15.94
N ILE A 74 -0.52 0.70 -16.51
CA ILE A 74 0.74 1.06 -15.86
C ILE A 74 0.50 1.91 -14.61
N LYS A 75 -0.28 3.00 -14.73
CA LYS A 75 -0.58 3.89 -13.59
C LYS A 75 -1.37 3.19 -12.48
N ALA A 76 -2.30 2.30 -12.85
CA ALA A 76 -3.06 1.52 -11.87
C ALA A 76 -2.15 0.55 -11.10
N THR A 77 -1.24 -0.13 -11.81
CA THR A 77 -0.23 -1.02 -11.20
C THR A 77 0.62 -0.28 -10.17
N ASP A 78 1.14 0.91 -10.52
CA ASP A 78 1.95 1.74 -9.62
C ASP A 78 1.14 2.19 -8.38
N ASN A 79 -0.08 2.70 -8.61
CA ASN A 79 -0.94 3.19 -7.53
C ASN A 79 -1.46 2.07 -6.62
N TYR A 80 -1.68 0.86 -7.16
CA TYR A 80 -2.07 -0.29 -6.36
C TYR A 80 -0.91 -0.75 -5.47
N GLY A 81 0.31 -0.84 -6.02
CA GLY A 81 1.51 -1.11 -5.22
C GLY A 81 1.73 -0.10 -4.09
N LEU A 82 1.57 1.19 -4.38
CA LEU A 82 1.63 2.25 -3.38
C LEU A 82 0.56 2.07 -2.29
N LEU A 83 -0.68 1.79 -2.68
CA LEU A 83 -1.79 1.59 -1.75
C LEU A 83 -1.54 0.39 -0.82
N LEU A 84 -1.13 -0.75 -1.38
CA LEU A 84 -0.76 -1.94 -0.62
C LEU A 84 0.35 -1.63 0.38
N PHE A 85 1.39 -0.94 -0.07
CA PHE A 85 2.52 -0.57 0.78
C PHE A 85 2.09 0.34 1.95
N GLN A 86 1.30 1.38 1.66
CA GLN A 86 0.78 2.32 2.67
C GLN A 86 -0.17 1.67 3.68
N SER A 87 -0.92 0.65 3.24
CA SER A 87 -1.81 -0.14 4.12
C SER A 87 -1.06 -1.16 4.98
N GLY A 88 0.26 -1.27 4.83
CA GLY A 88 1.11 -2.20 5.58
C GLY A 88 1.21 -3.60 4.96
N ARG A 89 0.58 -3.83 3.80
CA ARG A 89 0.65 -5.09 3.02
C ARG A 89 1.90 -5.10 2.13
N ARG A 90 3.06 -4.93 2.77
CA ARG A 90 4.33 -4.62 2.07
C ARG A 90 4.80 -5.76 1.20
N GLU A 91 4.71 -6.99 1.66
CA GLU A 91 5.08 -8.20 0.91
C GLU A 91 4.24 -8.35 -0.35
N GLU A 92 2.94 -8.06 -0.25
CA GLU A 92 2.00 -8.10 -1.37
C GLU A 92 2.25 -6.95 -2.36
N ALA A 93 2.75 -5.80 -1.86
CA ALA A 93 3.12 -4.66 -2.68
C ALA A 93 4.40 -4.92 -3.52
N MET A 94 5.30 -5.78 -3.05
CA MET A 94 6.63 -5.97 -3.67
C MET A 94 6.64 -6.25 -5.18
N PRO A 95 5.80 -7.14 -5.74
CA PRO A 95 5.78 -7.33 -7.20
C PRO A 95 5.43 -6.04 -7.96
N TYR A 96 4.52 -5.23 -7.42
CA TYR A 96 4.11 -3.95 -8.03
C TYR A 96 5.20 -2.88 -7.91
N VAL A 97 5.76 -2.71 -6.72
CA VAL A 97 6.84 -1.74 -6.48
C VAL A 97 8.07 -2.11 -7.30
N THR A 98 8.43 -3.39 -7.35
CA THR A 98 9.57 -3.86 -8.15
C THR A 98 9.35 -3.54 -9.64
N ALA A 99 8.16 -3.84 -10.17
CA ALA A 99 7.82 -3.51 -11.55
C ALA A 99 7.85 -1.99 -11.82
N ALA A 100 7.36 -1.18 -10.88
CA ALA A 100 7.40 0.28 -10.96
C ALA A 100 8.84 0.82 -10.95
N SER A 101 9.70 0.29 -10.07
CA SER A 101 11.12 0.65 -10.01
C SER A 101 11.84 0.29 -11.32
N GLN A 102 11.51 -0.88 -11.89
CA GLN A 102 12.03 -1.32 -13.19
C GLN A 102 11.53 -0.46 -14.36
N ARG A 103 10.43 0.29 -14.20
CA ARG A 103 9.98 1.31 -15.17
C ARG A 103 10.53 2.71 -14.89
N GLY A 104 11.35 2.87 -13.85
CA GLY A 104 11.94 4.16 -13.51
C GLY A 104 11.06 5.04 -12.61
N ASN A 105 10.03 4.49 -11.96
CA ASN A 105 9.22 5.25 -11.00
C ASN A 105 10.12 5.71 -9.82
N PRO A 106 10.30 7.02 -9.58
CA PRO A 106 11.26 7.51 -8.58
C PRO A 106 10.91 7.13 -7.14
N TRP A 107 9.62 7.10 -6.80
CA TRP A 107 9.15 6.65 -5.49
C TRP A 107 9.46 5.17 -5.26
N ALA A 108 9.23 4.33 -6.28
CA ALA A 108 9.52 2.91 -6.20
C ALA A 108 11.03 2.64 -6.16
N GLN A 109 11.83 3.37 -6.94
CA GLN A 109 13.30 3.29 -6.88
C GLN A 109 13.81 3.66 -5.48
N TYR A 110 13.27 4.71 -4.87
CA TYR A 110 13.56 5.06 -3.47
C TYR A 110 13.25 3.90 -2.53
N LEU A 111 12.06 3.30 -2.66
CA LEU A 111 11.62 2.23 -1.77
C LEU A 111 12.50 0.97 -1.88
N ILE A 112 12.75 0.52 -3.12
CA ILE A 112 13.61 -0.64 -3.39
C ILE A 112 15.05 -0.34 -2.96
N GLY A 113 15.51 0.90 -3.14
CA GLY A 113 16.80 1.37 -2.66
C GLY A 113 16.95 1.26 -1.14
N ILE A 114 15.99 1.78 -0.38
CA ILE A 114 15.96 1.64 1.09
C ILE A 114 15.88 0.18 1.53
N SER A 115 15.10 -0.64 0.81
CA SER A 115 14.95 -2.06 1.13
C SER A 115 16.28 -2.82 0.99
N HIS A 116 17.02 -2.58 -0.11
CA HIS A 116 18.37 -3.13 -0.28
C HIS A 116 19.40 -2.55 0.69
N PHE A 117 19.24 -1.29 1.12
CA PHE A 117 20.14 -0.70 2.11
C PHE A 117 19.99 -1.36 3.49
N ASN A 118 18.75 -1.55 3.92
CA ASN A 118 18.40 -2.08 5.24
C ASN A 118 18.46 -3.61 5.31
N GLY A 119 18.18 -4.30 4.20
CA GLY A 119 18.07 -5.75 4.18
C GLY A 119 16.78 -6.29 4.80
N ASP A 120 15.68 -5.53 4.75
CA ASP A 120 14.40 -5.90 5.40
C ASP A 120 13.47 -6.71 4.48
N LEU A 121 13.08 -6.14 3.32
CA LEU A 121 12.20 -6.76 2.33
C LEU A 121 12.97 -7.43 1.19
N LEU A 122 14.21 -7.01 0.97
CA LEU A 122 15.10 -7.50 -0.07
C LEU A 122 16.47 -7.78 0.54
N GLU A 123 17.22 -8.69 -0.07
CA GLU A 123 18.59 -8.95 0.36
C GLU A 123 19.43 -7.67 0.31
N LYS A 124 20.32 -7.55 1.29
CA LYS A 124 21.14 -6.36 1.44
C LYS A 124 22.11 -6.23 0.27
N ASP A 125 22.04 -5.12 -0.45
CA ASP A 125 22.85 -4.81 -1.64
C ASP A 125 23.11 -3.31 -1.71
N TRP A 126 24.22 -2.86 -1.14
CA TRP A 126 24.55 -1.44 -1.03
C TRP A 126 24.82 -0.76 -2.37
N VAL A 127 25.43 -1.48 -3.32
CA VAL A 127 25.69 -0.96 -4.66
C VAL A 127 24.36 -0.68 -5.38
N LYS A 128 23.44 -1.66 -5.38
CA LYS A 128 22.12 -1.48 -5.99
C LYS A 128 21.27 -0.46 -5.24
N ALA A 129 21.33 -0.46 -3.90
CA ALA A 129 20.64 0.52 -3.08
C ALA A 129 21.03 1.96 -3.46
N TYR A 130 22.34 2.22 -3.51
CA TYR A 130 22.86 3.56 -3.82
C TYR A 130 22.57 3.95 -5.28
N ALA A 131 22.63 2.99 -6.21
CA ALA A 131 22.29 3.23 -7.62
C ALA A 131 20.82 3.64 -7.80
N LEU A 132 19.90 2.90 -7.19
CA LEU A 132 18.46 3.21 -7.24
C LEU A 132 18.14 4.54 -6.55
N MET A 133 18.77 4.81 -5.40
CA MET A 133 18.60 6.07 -4.70
C MET A 133 19.13 7.26 -5.52
N THR A 134 20.24 7.08 -6.24
CA THR A 134 20.80 8.09 -7.16
C THR A 134 19.81 8.40 -8.28
N LEU A 135 19.17 7.38 -8.85
CA LEU A 135 18.14 7.57 -9.88
C LEU A 135 16.91 8.32 -9.34
N SER A 136 16.42 7.93 -8.17
CA SER A 136 15.31 8.59 -7.51
C SER A 136 15.60 10.08 -7.22
N ASN A 137 16.80 10.38 -6.72
CA ASN A 137 17.26 11.74 -6.49
C ASN A 137 17.39 12.55 -7.80
N SER A 138 17.92 11.93 -8.86
CA SER A 138 18.04 12.59 -10.18
C SER A 138 16.69 12.94 -10.80
N ALA A 139 15.63 12.23 -10.41
CA ALA A 139 14.25 12.52 -10.80
C ALA A 139 13.56 13.51 -9.85
N ASN A 140 14.31 14.18 -8.97
CA ASN A 140 13.84 15.15 -7.98
C ASN A 140 12.80 14.59 -7.00
N TYR A 141 12.91 13.30 -6.63
CA TYR A 141 12.12 12.78 -5.53
C TYR A 141 12.66 13.33 -4.20
N GLU A 142 11.91 14.23 -3.58
CA GLU A 142 12.32 15.03 -2.40
C GLU A 142 13.04 14.24 -1.29
N HIS A 143 12.59 13.02 -1.01
CA HIS A 143 13.14 12.21 0.07
C HIS A 143 14.47 11.53 -0.28
N ALA A 144 14.82 11.41 -1.56
CA ALA A 144 16.01 10.67 -1.99
C ALA A 144 17.32 11.40 -1.66
N LYS A 145 17.34 12.73 -1.70
CA LYS A 145 18.55 13.51 -1.40
C LYS A 145 19.07 13.27 0.02
N ALA A 146 18.18 13.37 1.00
CA ALA A 146 18.52 13.15 2.40
C ALA A 146 18.94 11.69 2.65
N ALA A 147 18.26 10.74 2.01
CA ALA A 147 18.62 9.33 2.09
C ALA A 147 20.01 9.04 1.50
N LEU A 148 20.39 9.65 0.36
CA LEU A 148 21.76 9.52 -0.18
C LEU A 148 22.81 10.01 0.81
N ALA A 149 22.61 11.19 1.39
CA ALA A 149 23.54 11.74 2.37
C ALA A 149 23.71 10.81 3.57
N GLN A 150 22.63 10.19 4.05
CA GLN A 150 22.71 9.18 5.09
C GLN A 150 23.45 7.92 4.63
N MET A 151 23.21 7.46 3.40
CA MET A 151 23.89 6.28 2.85
C MET A 151 25.40 6.48 2.69
N ASP A 152 25.85 7.70 2.42
CA ASP A 152 27.27 8.05 2.30
C ASP A 152 28.08 7.76 3.58
N ASP A 153 27.44 7.81 4.75
CA ASP A 153 28.06 7.50 6.04
C ASP A 153 28.35 6.00 6.23
N PHE A 154 27.62 5.14 5.51
CA PHE A 154 27.71 3.68 5.67
C PHE A 154 28.31 2.96 4.46
N ILE A 155 28.16 3.52 3.25
CA ILE A 155 28.56 2.85 2.01
C ILE A 155 29.96 3.30 1.59
N PRO A 156 30.93 2.37 1.53
CA PRO A 156 32.29 2.66 1.08
C PRO A 156 32.36 3.31 -0.32
N LEU A 157 33.38 4.15 -0.53
CA LEU A 157 33.53 4.92 -1.78
C LEU A 157 33.60 4.04 -3.03
N ASP A 158 34.27 2.89 -2.96
CA ASP A 158 34.38 1.93 -4.06
C ASP A 158 33.00 1.38 -4.48
N GLN A 159 32.13 1.09 -3.51
CA GLN A 159 30.76 0.65 -3.78
C GLN A 159 29.89 1.77 -4.35
N ARG A 160 30.09 3.02 -3.90
CA ARG A 160 29.40 4.19 -4.47
C ARG A 160 29.84 4.45 -5.92
N GLN A 161 31.12 4.26 -6.25
CA GLN A 161 31.62 4.34 -7.62
C GLN A 161 31.02 3.25 -8.51
N GLN A 162 30.96 2.00 -8.03
CA GLN A 162 30.26 0.91 -8.74
C GLN A 162 28.78 1.24 -8.96
N ALA A 163 28.13 1.83 -7.97
CA ALA A 163 26.73 2.20 -8.04
C ALA A 163 26.43 3.25 -9.11
N GLN A 164 27.36 4.18 -9.40
CA GLN A 164 27.20 5.15 -10.49
C GLN A 164 27.10 4.47 -11.86
N LEU A 165 27.95 3.47 -12.13
CA LEU A 165 27.89 2.69 -13.37
C LEU A 165 26.60 1.87 -13.45
N LEU A 166 26.20 1.26 -12.32
CA LEU A 166 24.96 0.50 -12.23
C LEU A 166 23.73 1.40 -12.46
N ALA A 167 23.71 2.61 -11.90
CA ALA A 167 22.60 3.55 -12.07
C ALA A 167 22.38 3.89 -13.54
N GLN A 168 23.45 4.15 -14.31
CA GLN A 168 23.34 4.41 -15.74
C GLN A 168 22.73 3.21 -16.50
N LYS A 169 23.13 1.98 -16.16
CA LYS A 169 22.55 0.77 -16.74
C LYS A 169 21.08 0.64 -16.37
N LEU A 170 20.75 0.73 -15.09
CA LEU A 170 19.37 0.64 -14.59
C LEU A 170 18.47 1.69 -15.22
N LYS A 171 18.97 2.91 -15.46
CA LYS A 171 18.23 3.94 -16.18
C LYS A 171 17.89 3.52 -17.60
N ARG A 172 18.88 3.06 -18.39
CA ARG A 172 18.64 2.60 -19.77
C ARG A 172 17.66 1.43 -19.81
N ASP A 173 17.84 0.46 -18.91
CA ASP A 173 16.94 -0.70 -18.80
C ASP A 173 15.52 -0.24 -18.45
N ALA A 174 15.37 0.75 -17.56
CA ALA A 174 14.08 1.31 -17.17
C ALA A 174 13.39 2.08 -18.28
N ASP A 175 14.12 2.94 -19.00
CA ASP A 175 13.60 3.71 -20.13
C ASP A 175 13.11 2.74 -21.23
N ALA A 176 13.88 1.69 -21.53
CA ALA A 176 13.49 0.65 -22.49
C ALA A 176 12.27 -0.16 -22.00
N LYS A 177 12.23 -0.52 -20.72
CA LYS A 177 11.12 -1.27 -20.13
C LYS A 177 9.83 -0.45 -20.18
N PHE A 178 9.87 0.82 -19.77
CA PHE A 178 8.74 1.72 -19.82
C PHE A 178 8.22 1.88 -21.26
N ALA A 179 9.10 2.13 -22.23
CA ALA A 179 8.73 2.25 -23.64
C ALA A 179 8.03 0.98 -24.17
N SER A 180 8.59 -0.20 -23.86
CA SER A 180 8.01 -1.48 -24.28
C SER A 180 6.62 -1.75 -23.69
N GLN A 181 6.41 -1.40 -22.41
CA GLN A 181 5.13 -1.63 -21.73
C GLN A 181 4.06 -0.65 -22.19
N LYS A 182 4.43 0.60 -22.43
CA LYS A 182 3.52 1.60 -23.00
C LYS A 182 3.06 1.18 -24.41
N ALA A 183 3.98 0.73 -25.27
CA ALA A 183 3.62 0.22 -26.58
C ALA A 183 2.69 -1.01 -26.51
N ALA A 184 2.90 -1.91 -25.53
CA ALA A 184 2.02 -3.04 -25.31
C ALA A 184 0.62 -2.62 -24.81
N GLU A 185 0.54 -1.61 -23.94
CA GLU A 185 -0.72 -1.02 -23.47
C GLU A 185 -1.51 -0.43 -24.66
N ASP A 186 -0.87 0.38 -25.51
CA ASP A 186 -1.49 0.97 -26.70
C ASP A 186 -2.03 -0.10 -27.68
N LEU A 187 -1.27 -1.18 -27.90
CA LEU A 187 -1.70 -2.31 -28.75
C LEU A 187 -2.84 -3.13 -28.13
N SER A 188 -2.84 -3.30 -26.81
CA SER A 188 -3.91 -4.01 -26.10
C SER A 188 -5.23 -3.25 -26.16
N ILE A 189 -5.19 -1.91 -26.11
CA ILE A 189 -6.36 -1.04 -26.30
C ILE A 189 -6.91 -1.18 -27.72
N ALA A 190 -6.03 -1.25 -28.73
CA ALA A 190 -6.45 -1.46 -30.12
C ALA A 190 -7.11 -2.84 -30.33
N ALA A 191 -6.62 -3.89 -29.68
CA ALA A 191 -7.19 -5.24 -29.77
C ALA A 191 -8.54 -5.38 -29.02
N ALA A 192 -8.73 -4.67 -27.91
CA ALA A 192 -9.98 -4.64 -27.15
C ALA A 192 -11.12 -3.85 -27.84
N ASN A 193 -10.80 -3.07 -28.89
CA ASN A 193 -11.74 -2.30 -29.69
C ASN A 193 -11.61 -2.63 -31.19
N PRO A 194 -12.10 -3.80 -31.66
CA PRO A 194 -12.01 -4.19 -33.07
C PRO A 194 -12.84 -3.30 -34.03
N ALA A 195 -13.65 -2.38 -33.51
CA ALA A 195 -14.50 -1.49 -34.31
C ALA A 195 -13.76 -0.32 -34.98
N ALA A 196 -12.47 -0.08 -34.68
CA ALA A 196 -11.71 1.07 -35.22
C ALA A 196 -10.66 0.71 -36.29
N GLY A 197 -10.78 -0.45 -36.93
CA GLY A 197 -9.75 -0.96 -37.85
C GLY A 197 -10.31 -1.64 -39.10
N ARG A 198 -11.25 -1.02 -39.81
CA ARG A 198 -11.45 -1.31 -41.24
C ARG A 198 -11.00 -0.08 -42.02
N PRO A 199 -9.89 -0.13 -42.79
CA PRO A 199 -9.68 0.91 -43.79
C PRO A 199 -10.88 0.89 -44.73
N ALA A 200 -11.47 2.07 -44.94
CA ALA A 200 -12.55 2.27 -45.87
C ALA A 200 -12.15 1.73 -47.26
N ASN A 201 -13.10 1.07 -47.92
CA ASN A 201 -13.01 0.65 -49.31
C ASN A 201 -12.57 1.83 -50.19
N GLY A 202 -11.27 1.94 -50.45
CA GLY A 202 -10.72 2.62 -51.60
C GLY A 202 -10.37 1.56 -52.62
N ASN A 203 -11.11 1.50 -53.72
CA ASN A 203 -10.75 0.70 -54.89
C ASN A 203 -9.41 1.23 -55.43
N VAL A 204 -8.30 0.62 -55.00
CA VAL A 204 -7.03 0.68 -55.71
C VAL A 204 -6.91 -0.62 -56.49
N ALA A 205 -7.12 -0.53 -57.80
CA ALA A 205 -6.84 -1.62 -58.71
C ALA A 205 -5.33 -1.91 -58.68
N VAL A 206 -4.93 -2.94 -57.95
CA VAL A 206 -3.58 -3.50 -58.02
C VAL A 206 -3.59 -4.52 -59.16
N SER A 207 -2.99 -4.13 -60.27
CA SER A 207 -2.65 -5.01 -61.39
C SER A 207 -1.89 -6.23 -60.87
N GLY A 208 -2.40 -7.42 -61.19
CA GLY A 208 -1.86 -8.69 -60.72
C GLY A 208 -0.43 -8.93 -61.22
N GLN A 209 0.52 -8.90 -60.29
CA GLN A 209 1.72 -9.74 -60.36
C GLN A 209 1.58 -10.82 -59.27
N PRO A 210 1.76 -12.11 -59.59
CA PRO A 210 1.75 -13.16 -58.57
C PRO A 210 2.89 -12.93 -57.59
N LEU A 211 2.57 -12.86 -56.30
CA LEU A 211 3.56 -12.89 -55.22
C LEU A 211 4.39 -14.18 -55.35
N PRO A 212 5.73 -14.13 -55.19
CA PRO A 212 6.52 -15.36 -55.14
C PRO A 212 6.07 -16.21 -53.95
N SER A 213 5.82 -17.49 -54.23
CA SER A 213 5.44 -18.51 -53.26
C SER A 213 6.31 -18.42 -52.01
N SER A 214 5.70 -18.09 -50.88
CA SER A 214 6.32 -18.14 -49.56
C SER A 214 6.50 -19.60 -49.12
N ALA A 215 7.37 -20.32 -49.79
CA ALA A 215 7.89 -21.59 -49.29
C ALA A 215 8.87 -21.28 -48.15
N ASN A 216 8.65 -21.92 -47.00
CA ASN A 216 9.50 -21.93 -45.81
C ASN A 216 9.60 -20.65 -44.94
N ARG A 217 8.46 -20.04 -44.60
CA ARG A 217 8.35 -19.44 -43.25
C ARG A 217 7.63 -20.40 -42.32
N ILE A 218 8.42 -21.24 -41.64
CA ILE A 218 7.94 -22.01 -40.49
C ILE A 218 7.37 -20.99 -39.48
N PRO A 219 6.08 -21.07 -39.12
CA PRO A 219 5.52 -20.24 -38.06
C PRO A 219 6.33 -20.53 -36.79
N ARG A 220 7.12 -19.55 -36.33
CA ARG A 220 7.74 -19.67 -35.02
C ARG A 220 6.62 -19.73 -33.99
N PRO A 221 6.65 -20.68 -33.03
CA PRO A 221 5.67 -20.68 -31.95
C PRO A 221 5.73 -19.31 -31.27
N VAL A 222 4.56 -18.67 -31.15
CA VAL A 222 4.42 -17.44 -30.37
C VAL A 222 4.94 -17.78 -28.98
N GLN A 223 6.08 -17.20 -28.59
CA GLN A 223 6.63 -17.40 -27.27
C GLN A 223 5.55 -17.01 -26.27
N ALA A 224 5.18 -17.93 -25.37
CA ALA A 224 4.22 -17.63 -24.32
C ALA A 224 4.76 -16.41 -23.56
N VAL A 225 4.03 -15.29 -23.64
CA VAL A 225 4.41 -14.07 -22.94
C VAL A 225 4.20 -14.33 -21.46
N THR A 226 5.29 -14.53 -20.72
CA THR A 226 5.22 -14.64 -19.27
C THR A 226 4.63 -13.35 -18.71
N LEU A 227 3.48 -13.45 -18.05
CA LEU A 227 2.82 -12.30 -17.44
C LEU A 227 3.77 -11.67 -16.41
N PRO A 228 3.87 -10.33 -16.35
CA PRO A 228 4.60 -9.68 -15.28
C PRO A 228 4.08 -10.14 -13.92
N PRO A 229 4.94 -10.39 -12.91
CA PRO A 229 4.52 -10.82 -11.59
C PRO A 229 3.46 -9.90 -10.94
N SER A 230 3.52 -8.60 -11.22
CA SER A 230 2.51 -7.63 -10.77
C SER A 230 1.14 -7.86 -11.41
N VAL A 231 1.08 -8.25 -12.69
CA VAL A 231 -0.17 -8.57 -13.39
C VAL A 231 -0.75 -9.87 -12.85
N ALA A 232 0.07 -10.90 -12.68
CA ALA A 232 -0.35 -12.18 -12.10
C ALA A 232 -0.87 -11.99 -10.66
N ALA A 233 -0.17 -11.20 -9.84
CA ALA A 233 -0.61 -10.86 -8.48
C ALA A 233 -1.94 -10.09 -8.50
N ALA A 234 -2.14 -9.20 -9.47
CA ALA A 234 -3.38 -8.43 -9.57
C ALA A 234 -4.56 -9.31 -10.00
N GLN A 235 -4.35 -10.22 -10.95
CA GLN A 235 -5.35 -11.21 -11.34
C GLN A 235 -5.77 -12.09 -10.15
N ALA A 236 -4.81 -12.52 -9.32
CA ALA A 236 -5.10 -13.26 -8.09
C ALA A 236 -5.91 -12.42 -7.09
N ALA A 237 -5.56 -11.14 -6.89
CA ALA A 237 -6.28 -10.24 -6.02
C ALA A 237 -7.72 -9.99 -6.50
N VAL A 238 -7.92 -9.85 -7.82
CA VAL A 238 -9.25 -9.72 -8.42
C VAL A 238 -10.07 -11.00 -8.22
N ALA A 239 -9.48 -12.19 -8.42
CA ALA A 239 -10.17 -13.45 -8.20
C ALA A 239 -10.63 -13.61 -6.75
N GLU A 240 -9.80 -13.24 -5.77
CA GLU A 240 -10.18 -13.27 -4.37
C GLU A 240 -11.27 -12.24 -4.04
N ALA A 241 -11.18 -11.02 -4.58
CA ALA A 241 -12.21 -9.99 -4.41
C ALA A 241 -13.56 -10.45 -4.99
N SER A 242 -13.58 -11.07 -6.17
CA SER A 242 -14.78 -11.65 -6.78
C SER A 242 -15.36 -12.77 -5.91
N ARG A 243 -14.51 -13.63 -5.33
CA ARG A 243 -14.94 -14.69 -4.41
C ARG A 243 -15.61 -14.12 -3.15
N VAL A 244 -15.05 -13.08 -2.57
CA VAL A 244 -15.54 -12.46 -1.33
C VAL A 244 -16.81 -11.64 -1.55
N THR A 245 -16.97 -11.02 -2.73
CA THR A 245 -18.09 -10.11 -3.02
C THR A 245 -19.24 -10.76 -3.80
N GLY A 246 -19.06 -11.99 -4.31
CA GLY A 246 -20.09 -12.73 -5.04
C GLY A 246 -20.49 -12.11 -6.38
N THR A 247 -19.76 -11.11 -6.89
CA THR A 247 -20.03 -10.48 -8.19
C THR A 247 -18.72 -10.11 -8.88
N GLU A 248 -18.70 -10.16 -10.22
CA GLU A 248 -17.59 -9.66 -11.02
C GLU A 248 -17.66 -8.14 -11.23
N SER A 249 -18.72 -7.45 -10.80
CA SER A 249 -18.95 -6.01 -11.07
C SER A 249 -19.24 -5.19 -9.79
N PRO A 250 -18.24 -4.47 -9.26
CA PRO A 250 -18.38 -3.56 -8.12
C PRO A 250 -19.15 -2.27 -8.39
N ALA A 251 -19.56 -2.00 -9.64
CA ALA A 251 -20.47 -0.88 -9.94
C ALA A 251 -21.77 -0.98 -9.14
N ASN A 252 -22.14 -2.19 -8.70
CA ASN A 252 -23.28 -2.47 -7.84
C ASN A 252 -22.89 -2.79 -6.38
N ALA A 253 -21.60 -2.88 -6.04
CA ALA A 253 -21.13 -3.13 -4.68
C ALA A 253 -21.01 -1.81 -3.91
N GLY A 254 -22.15 -1.18 -3.59
CA GLY A 254 -22.19 0.11 -2.89
C GLY A 254 -23.43 0.95 -3.19
N ALA A 255 -24.26 0.53 -4.14
CA ALA A 255 -25.67 0.89 -4.16
C ALA A 255 -26.36 -0.05 -3.16
N ASP A 256 -26.90 0.52 -2.08
CA ASP A 256 -27.74 -0.10 -1.03
C ASP A 256 -27.07 -0.24 0.34
N PHE A 257 -27.07 0.88 1.09
CA PHE A 257 -27.33 0.83 2.53
C PHE A 257 -28.21 2.01 2.94
N THR A 258 -29.49 1.92 2.59
CA THR A 258 -30.56 2.34 3.49
C THR A 258 -31.40 1.11 3.78
N PRO A 259 -31.47 0.60 5.02
CA PRO A 259 -32.55 -0.29 5.37
C PRO A 259 -33.82 0.55 5.30
N SER A 260 -34.58 0.39 4.22
CA SER A 260 -35.93 0.91 4.10
C SER A 260 -36.77 0.22 5.17
N THR A 261 -36.94 0.89 6.31
CA THR A 261 -37.92 0.50 7.32
C THR A 261 -39.24 1.11 6.89
N SER A 262 -40.02 0.33 6.14
CA SER A 262 -41.45 0.60 5.97
C SER A 262 -42.13 0.55 7.33
N ARG A 263 -42.86 1.63 7.63
CA ARG A 263 -43.67 1.83 8.83
C ARG A 263 -44.82 0.83 8.88
N ASN A 264 -45.16 0.35 10.08
CA ASN A 264 -46.45 0.69 10.68
C ASN A 264 -46.44 0.63 12.22
N PRO A 265 -47.32 1.39 12.91
CA PRO A 265 -47.08 1.87 14.28
C PRO A 265 -47.86 1.10 15.34
N VAL A 266 -47.29 0.96 16.55
CA VAL A 266 -48.08 0.80 17.79
C VAL A 266 -47.44 1.61 18.93
N ARG A 267 -48.11 2.73 19.21
CA ARG A 267 -48.35 3.47 20.48
C ARG A 267 -47.54 3.16 21.76
N ALA A 268 -46.71 4.14 22.10
CA ALA A 268 -46.56 4.88 23.38
C ALA A 268 -46.71 4.20 24.76
N ALA A 269 -45.66 4.31 25.58
CA ALA A 269 -45.71 4.65 27.02
C ALA A 269 -44.33 5.23 27.45
N ARG A 270 -44.20 6.56 27.54
CA ARG A 270 -44.16 7.40 28.77
C ARG A 270 -42.88 7.27 29.61
N ALA A 271 -42.10 8.34 29.62
CA ALA A 271 -41.07 8.66 30.61
C ALA A 271 -41.67 9.27 31.89
N PRO A 272 -40.93 9.23 33.00
CA PRO A 272 -40.70 10.42 33.83
C PRO A 272 -39.20 10.56 34.18
N ALA A 273 -38.57 11.70 33.98
CA ALA A 273 -38.55 12.93 34.80
C ALA A 273 -37.35 12.99 35.77
N THR A 274 -36.65 14.12 35.68
CA THR A 274 -35.41 14.57 36.30
C THR A 274 -35.59 14.98 37.77
N GLN A 275 -34.66 14.63 38.67
CA GLN A 275 -34.35 15.32 39.94
C GLN A 275 -32.86 15.06 40.29
N ALA A 276 -31.96 16.05 40.24
CA ALA A 276 -31.58 17.05 41.26
C ALA A 276 -30.58 16.53 42.34
N GLN A 277 -29.37 17.10 42.35
CA GLN A 277 -28.35 17.01 43.43
C GLN A 277 -28.75 17.87 44.64
N PRO A 278 -28.26 17.58 45.88
CA PRO A 278 -27.14 18.37 46.49
C PRO A 278 -26.34 17.57 47.58
N PRO A 279 -25.53 18.19 48.47
CA PRO A 279 -24.26 18.91 48.29
C PRO A 279 -23.07 18.26 49.07
N SER A 280 -21.92 18.94 49.10
CA SER A 280 -20.59 18.52 49.60
C SER A 280 -20.28 18.76 51.10
N ALA A 281 -19.44 17.85 51.66
CA ALA A 281 -18.43 17.97 52.77
C ALA A 281 -18.92 18.01 54.25
N PRO A 282 -18.12 17.62 55.30
CA PRO A 282 -16.65 17.62 55.39
C PRO A 282 -15.95 16.42 56.10
N ALA A 283 -14.63 16.53 56.24
CA ALA A 283 -13.63 15.54 56.66
C ALA A 283 -13.49 15.26 58.18
N SER A 284 -13.08 14.03 58.52
CA SER A 284 -12.24 13.60 59.68
C SER A 284 -12.34 12.06 59.79
N ALA A 285 -11.39 11.24 60.23
CA ALA A 285 -10.07 11.39 60.83
C ALA A 285 -9.28 10.08 60.60
N ALA A 286 -7.95 10.16 60.66
CA ALA A 286 -7.06 9.00 60.65
C ALA A 286 -7.10 8.23 61.99
N PRO A 287 -6.72 6.93 61.98
CA PRO A 287 -5.74 6.47 62.96
C PRO A 287 -4.55 5.74 62.32
N ARG A 288 -3.34 6.10 62.76
CA ARG A 288 -2.09 5.30 62.70
C ARG A 288 -1.96 4.49 64.02
N PRO A 289 -0.86 3.75 64.29
CA PRO A 289 -0.33 2.56 63.60
C PRO A 289 0.06 1.44 64.61
N LYS A 290 0.25 0.18 64.17
CA LYS A 290 1.16 -0.83 64.78
C LYS A 290 1.30 -2.10 63.89
N PRO A 291 2.35 -2.94 64.02
CA PRO A 291 3.40 -3.02 63.02
C PRO A 291 3.72 -4.43 62.46
N ALA A 292 4.41 -4.40 61.32
CA ALA A 292 5.35 -5.39 60.78
C ALA A 292 4.88 -6.83 60.54
N GLN A 293 4.47 -7.09 59.30
CA GLN A 293 4.78 -8.35 58.63
C GLN A 293 5.45 -8.04 57.29
N GLN A 294 6.71 -8.47 57.14
CA GLN A 294 7.48 -8.33 55.92
C GLN A 294 6.82 -9.14 54.80
N ALA A 295 6.42 -8.47 53.72
CA ALA A 295 6.00 -9.08 52.48
C ALA A 295 6.75 -8.42 51.32
N ALA A 296 7.52 -9.27 50.61
CA ALA A 296 8.12 -9.18 49.27
C ALA A 296 8.60 -7.79 48.73
N PRO A 297 9.82 -7.72 48.16
CA PRO A 297 10.36 -6.48 47.61
C PRO A 297 9.46 -5.94 46.48
N SER A 298 8.99 -4.72 46.65
CA SER A 298 8.18 -3.98 45.67
C SER A 298 8.91 -3.84 44.33
N ALA A 299 8.31 -4.43 43.29
CA ALA A 299 8.78 -4.47 41.90
C ALA A 299 8.60 -3.13 41.16
N ASP A 300 8.92 -2.01 41.81
CA ASP A 300 8.73 -0.64 41.29
C ASP A 300 10.04 0.10 41.07
N GLY A 301 11.07 -0.63 40.63
CA GLY A 301 12.34 -0.02 40.27
C GLY A 301 12.20 1.00 39.12
N PRO A 302 12.99 2.09 39.13
CA PRO A 302 12.84 3.20 38.20
C PRO A 302 13.29 2.85 36.79
N TRP A 303 13.92 1.71 36.57
CA TRP A 303 14.41 1.31 35.26
C TRP A 303 13.36 0.53 34.47
N ARG A 304 13.39 0.73 33.16
CA ARG A 304 12.46 0.17 32.18
C ARG A 304 13.23 -0.34 30.97
N VAL A 305 12.71 -1.37 30.32
CA VAL A 305 13.24 -1.88 29.06
C VAL A 305 12.21 -1.62 27.97
N GLN A 306 12.51 -0.73 27.04
CA GLN A 306 11.70 -0.51 25.85
C GLN A 306 11.88 -1.67 24.88
N LEU A 307 10.78 -2.34 24.55
CA LEU A 307 10.72 -3.50 23.66
C LEU A 307 10.40 -3.11 22.21
N GLY A 308 9.78 -1.95 22.00
CA GLY A 308 9.48 -1.42 20.68
C GLY A 308 8.63 -0.15 20.70
N ALA A 309 8.47 0.47 19.54
CA ALA A 309 7.54 1.57 19.31
C ALA A 309 6.61 1.20 18.14
N PHE A 310 5.31 1.44 18.31
CA PHE A 310 4.27 0.97 17.39
C PHE A 310 3.33 2.11 17.03
N GLY A 311 2.92 2.20 15.76
CA GLY A 311 1.85 3.13 15.36
C GLY A 311 0.45 2.69 15.82
N VAL A 312 0.28 1.42 16.19
CA VAL A 312 -1.00 0.85 16.62
C VAL A 312 -0.81 0.09 17.93
N ARG A 313 -1.64 0.42 18.94
CA ARG A 313 -1.58 -0.19 20.28
C ARG A 313 -1.70 -1.72 20.26
N GLY A 314 -2.56 -2.28 19.40
CA GLY A 314 -2.73 -3.74 19.29
C GLY A 314 -1.47 -4.51 18.90
N ASN A 315 -0.54 -3.90 18.15
CA ASN A 315 0.74 -4.56 17.81
C ASN A 315 1.69 -4.62 19.02
N ALA A 316 1.65 -3.61 19.88
CA ALA A 316 2.36 -3.62 21.16
C ALA A 316 1.83 -4.73 22.08
N ASP A 317 0.51 -4.92 22.13
CA ASP A 317 -0.12 -5.97 22.94
C ASP A 317 0.22 -7.38 22.44
N LYS A 318 0.25 -7.59 21.12
CA LYS A 318 0.70 -8.84 20.50
C LYS A 318 2.17 -9.14 20.78
N LEU A 319 3.04 -8.12 20.76
CA LEU A 319 4.44 -8.34 21.11
C LEU A 319 4.58 -8.67 22.60
N TRP A 320 3.89 -7.95 23.48
CA TRP A 320 3.93 -8.22 24.91
C TRP A 320 3.48 -9.65 25.23
N SER A 321 2.38 -10.12 24.64
CA SER A 321 1.84 -11.47 24.91
C SER A 321 2.80 -12.58 24.50
N ARG A 322 3.62 -12.36 23.46
CA ARG A 322 4.66 -13.32 23.04
C ARG A 322 5.87 -13.29 23.97
N LEU A 323 6.26 -12.10 24.44
CA LEU A 323 7.48 -11.91 25.23
C LEU A 323 7.28 -12.07 26.73
N SER A 324 6.06 -11.92 27.25
CA SER A 324 5.78 -11.95 28.70
C SER A 324 6.06 -13.31 29.33
N ALA A 325 6.09 -14.38 28.54
CA ALA A 325 6.48 -15.72 28.97
C ALA A 325 8.02 -15.91 29.05
N ASN A 326 8.81 -14.99 28.51
CA ASN A 326 10.26 -15.06 28.59
C ASN A 326 10.73 -14.81 30.04
N ALA A 327 11.66 -15.63 30.52
CA ALA A 327 12.23 -15.50 31.86
C ALA A 327 12.79 -14.09 32.16
N ALA A 328 13.30 -13.39 31.13
CA ALA A 328 13.80 -12.00 31.25
C ALA A 328 12.72 -10.97 31.62
N LEU A 329 11.45 -11.28 31.37
CA LEU A 329 10.29 -10.41 31.60
C LEU A 329 9.30 -10.98 32.64
N SER A 330 9.62 -12.12 33.24
CA SER A 330 8.79 -12.73 34.27
C SER A 330 8.63 -11.78 35.48
N GLY A 331 7.38 -11.57 35.90
CA GLY A 331 7.04 -10.63 36.98
C GLY A 331 7.23 -9.15 36.63
N LYS A 332 7.48 -8.79 35.36
CA LYS A 332 7.57 -7.40 34.91
C LYS A 332 6.22 -6.90 34.39
N ARG A 333 5.97 -5.62 34.56
CA ARG A 333 4.71 -4.98 34.13
C ARG A 333 4.79 -4.47 32.70
N LYS A 334 3.70 -4.64 31.96
CA LYS A 334 3.49 -4.00 30.66
C LYS A 334 3.25 -2.51 30.87
N LEU A 335 4.00 -1.68 30.16
CA LEU A 335 3.80 -0.24 30.13
C LEU A 335 3.64 0.19 28.68
N ILE A 336 2.57 0.93 28.40
CA ILE A 336 2.31 1.55 27.11
C ILE A 336 2.43 3.06 27.30
N VAL A 337 3.50 3.64 26.77
CA VAL A 337 3.77 5.08 26.92
C VAL A 337 3.48 5.78 25.58
N PRO A 338 2.55 6.74 25.53
CA PRO A 338 2.33 7.56 24.35
C PRO A 338 3.58 8.37 23.97
N ALA A 339 3.94 8.41 22.69
CA ALA A 339 5.08 9.13 22.17
C ALA A 339 4.72 9.75 20.80
N GLY A 340 4.01 10.88 20.84
CA GLY A 340 3.45 11.49 19.63
C GLY A 340 2.44 10.55 18.96
N ASN A 341 2.68 10.25 17.68
CA ASN A 341 1.85 9.33 16.88
C ASN A 341 2.17 7.84 17.11
N LEU A 342 3.11 7.52 17.99
CA LEU A 342 3.52 6.15 18.32
C LEU A 342 3.21 5.83 19.78
N VAL A 343 3.11 4.54 20.09
CA VAL A 343 3.11 4.01 21.45
C VAL A 343 4.37 3.19 21.70
N ARG A 344 5.09 3.49 22.78
CA ARG A 344 6.26 2.74 23.22
C ARG A 344 5.82 1.63 24.16
N LEU A 345 6.16 0.39 23.81
CA LEU A 345 6.02 -0.75 24.70
C LEU A 345 7.25 -0.85 25.59
N GLN A 346 7.05 -0.81 26.90
CA GLN A 346 8.12 -0.93 27.89
C GLN A 346 7.78 -1.99 28.93
N ALA A 347 8.79 -2.73 29.38
CA ALA A 347 8.73 -3.56 30.57
C ALA A 347 9.25 -2.75 31.77
N GLY A 348 8.43 -2.60 32.81
CA GLY A 348 8.80 -1.87 34.02
C GLY A 348 9.09 -2.79 35.22
N GLY A 349 9.74 -2.22 36.24
CA GLY A 349 9.99 -2.90 37.51
C GLY A 349 11.41 -3.45 37.64
N PHE A 350 12.40 -2.74 37.07
CA PHE A 350 13.82 -3.06 37.24
C PHE A 350 14.44 -2.12 38.28
N ALA A 351 14.99 -2.69 39.35
CA ALA A 351 15.55 -1.95 40.48
C ALA A 351 16.79 -1.13 40.07
N THR A 352 17.62 -1.70 39.21
CA THR A 352 18.88 -1.10 38.75
C THR A 352 18.99 -1.12 37.23
N GLN A 353 19.85 -0.24 36.70
CA GLN A 353 20.22 -0.25 35.29
C GLN A 353 20.77 -1.60 34.85
N SER A 354 21.61 -2.21 35.69
CA SER A 354 22.23 -3.51 35.40
C SER A 354 21.20 -4.62 35.26
N GLN A 355 20.13 -4.61 36.07
CA GLN A 355 19.03 -5.58 35.96
C GLN A 355 18.25 -5.40 34.65
N ALA A 356 17.94 -4.15 34.29
CA ALA A 356 17.29 -3.84 33.01
C ALA A 356 18.18 -4.22 31.81
N GLN A 357 19.49 -3.97 31.91
CA GLN A 357 20.45 -4.33 30.88
C GLN A 357 20.61 -5.84 30.71
N ALA A 358 20.65 -6.59 31.81
CA ALA A 358 20.72 -8.05 31.78
C ALA A 358 19.46 -8.67 31.13
N ALA A 359 18.29 -8.13 31.44
CA ALA A 359 17.03 -8.53 30.79
C ALA A 359 17.06 -8.21 29.30
N CYS A 360 17.51 -7.01 28.92
CA CYS A 360 17.63 -6.63 27.52
C CYS A 360 18.64 -7.50 26.75
N ASN A 361 19.80 -7.82 27.33
CA ASN A 361 20.80 -8.70 26.71
C ASN A 361 20.26 -10.13 26.50
N THR A 362 19.40 -10.60 27.41
CA THR A 362 18.73 -11.90 27.28
C THR A 362 17.71 -11.89 26.14
N LEU A 363 16.93 -10.81 26.01
CA LEU A 363 16.01 -10.62 24.91
C LEU A 363 16.73 -10.54 23.55
N LYS A 364 17.86 -9.83 23.47
CA LYS A 364 18.69 -9.76 22.25
C LYS A 364 19.20 -11.12 21.80
N ARG A 365 19.58 -12.00 22.74
CA ARG A 365 19.98 -13.39 22.41
C ARG A 365 18.84 -14.22 21.84
N SER A 366 17.59 -13.92 22.20
CA SER A 366 16.39 -14.49 21.57
C SER A 366 15.92 -13.74 20.31
N GLY A 367 16.75 -12.85 19.75
CA GLY A 367 16.44 -12.08 18.54
C GLY A 367 15.54 -10.85 18.77
N GLN A 368 15.23 -10.51 20.02
CA GLN A 368 14.38 -9.36 20.35
C GLN A 368 15.22 -8.12 20.67
N ASN A 369 15.08 -7.08 19.84
CA ASN A 369 15.68 -5.78 20.10
C ASN A 369 15.02 -5.06 21.29
N CYS A 370 15.82 -4.34 22.06
CA CYS A 370 15.39 -3.60 23.23
C CYS A 370 16.37 -2.47 23.59
N LEU A 371 15.87 -1.50 24.37
CA LEU A 371 16.64 -0.36 24.86
C LEU A 371 16.33 -0.09 26.33
N VAL A 372 17.36 0.13 27.16
CA VAL A 372 17.20 0.42 28.59
C VAL A 372 16.92 1.91 28.78
N THR A 373 15.90 2.23 29.58
CA THR A 373 15.39 3.58 29.86
C THR A 373 15.08 3.71 31.36
N ARG A 374 14.90 4.94 31.84
CA ARG A 374 14.51 5.25 33.22
C ARG A 374 13.15 5.95 33.21
#